data_AF-A0A7K0DJZ9-F1
#
_entry.id   AF-A0A7K0DJZ9-F1
#
_cell.length_a   1.000
_cell.length_b   1.000
_cell.length_c   1.000
_cell.angle_alpha   90.00
_cell.angle_beta   90.00
_cell.angle_gamma   90.00
#
_symmetry.space_group_name_H-M   'P 1'
#
loop_
_entity.id
_entity.type
_entity.pdbx_description
1 polymer ?
#
loop_
_entity_poly.entity_id
_entity_poly.type
_entity_poly.pdbx_seq_one_letter_code
_entity_poly.pdbx_strand_id
1 'polypeptide(L)'
;MSLFSKFRGPDDAAAGAAADPPPTAAQPAEPIALESNSYPVWPSDRPIVVGRPTPVFEPVAVGDEFRRVPYRPDTVLDGWSTGAFTVRAASMRGHLHRHNGAPRQDDLAITHALGHRLNVAVADGVSGAAQSHVGATTAVRYASQWLADSAPAGDSDIEWHTLFQYAAWALIEQTVTVLGLPEADAGLADQLLVTTLVVGACDALADGTVSARLAAVGDSAAWLLSGGQFIPLLGGKSASAAGLSSSAVDGLPRVPAEIATARAIVRPGDVLLMGTDGFGDPLGGGDGQVGDLFRGLLAGRVPSLVEFGHALDFSRETFDDDRTLVAIWPRPQQ
;
A
#
# COMPACT_ATOMS: atom_id res chain seq x y z
N MET A 1 -19.19 -5.59 52.95
CA MET A 1 -17.89 -5.49 53.64
C MET A 1 -16.87 -4.99 52.64
N SER A 2 -16.39 -3.79 52.90
CA SER A 2 -15.37 -3.04 52.16
C SER A 2 -13.99 -3.66 52.38
N LEU A 3 -13.14 -3.68 51.35
CA LEU A 3 -11.69 -3.79 51.52
C LEU A 3 -11.02 -2.66 50.76
N PHE A 4 -11.10 -1.49 51.40
CA PHE A 4 -10.17 -0.38 51.20
C PHE A 4 -8.89 -0.59 52.01
N SER A 5 -7.79 -0.05 51.47
CA SER A 5 -6.60 0.41 52.16
C SER A 5 -5.56 -0.63 52.59
N LYS A 6 -4.38 -0.54 51.97
CA LYS A 6 -3.18 -0.01 52.63
C LYS A 6 -2.01 -0.04 51.65
N PHE A 7 -1.57 1.13 51.18
CA PHE A 7 -0.14 1.43 51.11
C PHE A 7 0.01 2.96 51.22
N ARG A 8 0.58 3.38 52.35
CA ARG A 8 1.04 4.74 52.64
C ARG A 8 2.55 4.72 52.39
N GLY A 9 3.04 5.60 51.52
CA GLY A 9 4.45 5.68 51.15
C GLY A 9 5.32 6.34 52.22
N PRO A 10 6.59 6.64 51.89
CA PRO A 10 7.29 7.80 52.41
C PRO A 10 7.44 8.87 51.32
N ASP A 11 7.24 10.12 51.75
CA ASP A 11 7.51 11.35 51.03
C ASP A 11 9.01 11.49 50.74
N ASP A 12 9.37 11.90 49.52
CA ASP A 12 10.58 12.70 49.30
C ASP A 12 10.34 13.71 48.19
N ALA A 13 10.83 14.92 48.44
CA ALA A 13 10.42 16.16 47.82
C ALA A 13 11.08 16.44 46.45
N ALA A 14 10.22 16.85 45.51
CA ALA A 14 10.38 17.89 44.49
C ALA A 14 11.75 18.18 43.85
N ALA A 15 11.84 17.90 42.55
CA ALA A 15 12.42 18.82 41.57
C ALA A 15 11.46 18.90 40.37
N GLY A 16 10.67 19.97 40.30
CA GLY A 16 9.68 20.18 39.25
C GLY A 16 10.35 20.50 37.91
N ALA A 17 10.34 19.53 36.98
CA ALA A 17 10.51 19.82 35.58
C ALA A 17 9.26 20.58 35.11
N ALA A 18 9.43 21.82 34.67
CA ALA A 18 8.37 22.59 34.05
C ALA A 18 7.88 21.81 32.82
N ALA A 19 6.62 21.37 32.85
CA ALA A 19 5.97 20.78 31.69
C ALA A 19 5.88 21.83 30.59
N ASP A 20 6.30 21.47 29.38
CA ASP A 20 6.07 22.30 28.20
C ASP A 20 4.56 22.59 28.06
N PRO A 21 4.17 23.82 27.68
CA PRO A 21 2.78 24.11 27.44
C PRO A 21 2.26 23.23 26.29
N PRO A 22 1.00 22.76 26.36
CA PRO A 22 0.41 22.01 25.27
C PRO A 22 0.45 22.85 23.99
N PRO A 23 0.62 22.23 22.80
CA PRO A 23 0.60 22.96 21.55
C PRO A 23 -0.70 23.74 21.45
N THR A 24 -0.59 25.06 21.26
CA THR A 24 -1.73 25.96 21.09
C THR A 24 -2.61 25.40 19.97
N ALA A 25 -3.86 25.07 20.28
CA ALA A 25 -4.82 24.63 19.29
C ALA A 25 -4.85 25.66 18.14
N ALA A 26 -4.50 25.21 16.93
CA ALA A 26 -4.62 26.04 15.75
C ALA A 26 -6.06 26.56 15.67
N GLN A 27 -6.24 27.87 15.50
CA GLN A 27 -7.56 28.44 15.30
C GLN A 27 -8.23 27.75 14.11
N PRO A 28 -9.52 27.37 14.20
CA PRO A 28 -10.22 26.83 13.05
C PRO A 28 -10.14 27.84 11.91
N ALA A 29 -9.62 27.41 10.76
CA ALA A 29 -9.58 28.23 9.56
C ALA A 29 -11.00 28.73 9.24
N GLU A 30 -11.12 30.01 8.89
CA GLU A 30 -12.40 30.55 8.44
C GLU A 30 -12.92 29.73 7.24
N PRO A 31 -14.23 29.42 7.19
CA PRO A 31 -14.80 28.67 6.09
C PRO A 31 -14.56 29.41 4.78
N ILE A 32 -13.79 28.79 3.88
CA ILE A 32 -13.53 29.31 2.54
C ILE A 32 -14.89 29.35 1.82
N ALA A 33 -15.34 30.54 1.45
CA ALA A 33 -16.48 30.70 0.57
C ALA A 33 -16.15 30.03 -0.77
N LEU A 34 -16.91 28.99 -1.14
CA LEU A 34 -16.80 28.33 -2.44
C LEU A 34 -17.26 29.31 -3.52
N GLU A 35 -16.33 30.07 -4.09
CA GLU A 35 -16.58 30.77 -5.35
C GLU A 35 -16.87 29.71 -6.42
N SER A 36 -18.06 29.80 -7.01
CA SER A 36 -18.54 28.88 -8.05
C SER A 36 -17.81 29.12 -9.37
N ASN A 37 -16.52 28.81 -9.43
CA ASN A 37 -15.76 28.78 -10.67
C ASN A 37 -15.38 27.34 -10.98
N SER A 38 -16.17 26.73 -11.87
CA SER A 38 -15.81 25.59 -12.72
C SER A 38 -14.80 24.59 -12.12
N TYR A 39 -15.15 23.98 -10.99
CA TYR A 39 -14.58 22.67 -10.68
C TYR A 39 -15.04 21.71 -11.78
N PRO A 40 -14.18 20.85 -12.34
CA PRO A 40 -14.68 19.70 -13.08
C PRO A 40 -15.71 19.03 -12.16
N VAL A 41 -16.95 18.91 -12.64
CA VAL A 41 -18.07 18.34 -11.86
C VAL A 41 -17.60 16.99 -11.36
N TRP A 42 -17.28 16.90 -10.07
CA TRP A 42 -16.98 15.65 -9.37
C TRP A 42 -18.31 14.93 -9.22
N PRO A 43 -18.67 13.97 -10.07
CA PRO A 43 -19.89 13.21 -9.88
C PRO A 43 -19.51 12.15 -8.85
N SER A 44 -19.61 12.48 -7.56
CA SER A 44 -19.32 11.56 -6.46
C SER A 44 -20.34 10.41 -6.37
N ASP A 45 -21.27 10.32 -7.33
CA ASP A 45 -22.31 9.31 -7.43
C ASP A 45 -21.91 8.11 -8.29
N ARG A 46 -20.75 8.16 -8.99
CA ARG A 46 -20.31 7.10 -9.90
C ARG A 46 -18.79 6.97 -10.00
N PRO A 47 -18.26 5.79 -10.35
CA PRO A 47 -16.86 5.62 -10.71
C PRO A 47 -16.45 6.48 -11.91
N ILE A 48 -15.18 6.90 -11.95
CA ILE A 48 -14.59 7.50 -13.14
C ILE A 48 -14.52 6.44 -14.24
N VAL A 49 -15.15 6.66 -15.39
CA VAL A 49 -15.07 5.73 -16.53
C VAL A 49 -13.85 6.05 -17.38
N VAL A 50 -12.98 5.08 -17.57
CA VAL A 50 -11.79 5.21 -18.43
C VAL A 50 -11.92 4.24 -19.60
N GLY A 51 -12.24 4.76 -20.78
CA GLY A 51 -12.55 3.92 -21.95
C GLY A 51 -13.93 3.28 -21.86
N ARG A 52 -14.02 1.97 -22.08
CA ARG A 52 -15.29 1.22 -21.99
C ARG A 52 -15.55 0.83 -20.54
N PRO A 53 -16.72 1.10 -19.95
CA PRO A 53 -16.99 0.79 -18.55
C PRO A 53 -17.21 -0.71 -18.32
N THR A 54 -16.92 -1.15 -17.11
CA THR A 54 -17.42 -2.39 -16.52
C THR A 54 -18.95 -2.37 -16.46
N PRO A 55 -19.65 -3.50 -16.65
CA PRO A 55 -21.10 -3.57 -16.46
C PRO A 55 -21.53 -3.06 -15.08
N VAL A 56 -22.71 -2.45 -15.01
CA VAL A 56 -23.30 -2.03 -13.73
C VAL A 56 -23.82 -3.25 -12.99
N PHE A 57 -23.50 -3.37 -11.72
CA PHE A 57 -23.98 -4.42 -10.82
C PHE A 57 -24.18 -3.84 -9.40
N GLU A 58 -24.94 -4.56 -8.58
CA GLU A 58 -25.06 -4.27 -7.15
C GLU A 58 -23.97 -5.05 -6.40
N PRO A 59 -23.12 -4.42 -5.57
CA PRO A 59 -22.09 -5.12 -4.81
C PRO A 59 -22.67 -6.21 -3.91
N VAL A 60 -22.09 -7.40 -3.97
CA VAL A 60 -22.48 -8.55 -3.17
C VAL A 60 -21.65 -8.59 -1.88
N ALA A 61 -22.30 -9.01 -0.79
CA ALA A 61 -21.63 -9.30 0.47
C ALA A 61 -20.55 -10.38 0.27
N VAL A 62 -19.55 -10.40 1.16
CA VAL A 62 -18.50 -11.42 1.10
C VAL A 62 -19.12 -12.82 1.29
N GLY A 63 -18.82 -13.73 0.37
CA GLY A 63 -19.33 -15.11 0.37
C GLY A 63 -18.84 -15.93 1.57
N ASP A 64 -19.57 -17.01 1.90
CA ASP A 64 -19.27 -17.86 3.06
C ASP A 64 -18.02 -18.74 2.88
N GLU A 65 -17.67 -19.01 1.61
CA GLU A 65 -16.42 -19.66 1.22
C GLU A 65 -15.19 -18.80 1.53
N PHE A 66 -15.38 -17.49 1.68
CA PHE A 66 -14.36 -16.55 2.13
C PHE A 66 -14.53 -16.32 3.63
N ARG A 67 -13.41 -16.25 4.36
CA ARG A 67 -13.45 -16.05 5.80
C ARG A 67 -13.96 -14.64 6.11
N ARG A 68 -15.01 -14.56 6.93
CA ARG A 68 -15.53 -13.29 7.45
C ARG A 68 -14.63 -12.66 8.53
N VAL A 69 -13.79 -13.47 9.16
CA VAL A 69 -12.82 -13.05 10.18
C VAL A 69 -11.41 -13.56 9.85
N PRO A 70 -10.37 -12.71 9.99
CA PRO A 70 -10.43 -11.31 10.43
C PRO A 70 -11.19 -10.41 9.42
N TYR A 71 -11.88 -9.39 9.95
CA TYR A 71 -12.70 -8.49 9.14
C TYR A 71 -11.86 -7.77 8.09
N ARG A 72 -12.39 -7.68 6.86
CA ARG A 72 -11.73 -7.02 5.75
C ARG A 72 -12.57 -5.86 5.23
N PRO A 73 -12.10 -4.61 5.34
CA PRO A 73 -12.78 -3.49 4.70
C PRO A 73 -12.72 -3.62 3.18
N ASP A 74 -13.80 -3.25 2.49
CA ASP A 74 -13.83 -3.15 1.02
C ASP A 74 -12.75 -2.18 0.51
N THR A 75 -12.68 -1.01 1.16
CA THR A 75 -11.82 0.09 0.76
C THR A 75 -10.99 0.55 1.94
N VAL A 76 -9.70 0.78 1.73
CA VAL A 76 -8.79 1.44 2.67
C VAL A 76 -8.25 2.70 2.01
N LEU A 77 -8.33 3.83 2.72
CA LEU A 77 -7.65 5.08 2.37
C LEU A 77 -6.76 5.46 3.55
N ASP A 78 -5.49 5.75 3.27
CA ASP A 78 -4.53 6.20 4.28
C ASP A 78 -3.60 7.26 3.69
N GLY A 79 -3.08 8.14 4.51
CA GLY A 79 -2.10 9.13 4.10
C GLY A 79 -1.99 10.30 5.05
N TRP A 80 -0.80 10.88 5.04
CA TRP A 80 -0.39 11.92 5.97
C TRP A 80 0.83 12.64 5.39
N SER A 81 1.34 13.63 6.12
CA SER A 81 2.53 14.38 5.74
C SER A 81 3.47 14.54 6.92
N THR A 82 4.78 14.48 6.68
CA THR A 82 5.82 14.94 7.60
C THR A 82 6.47 16.22 7.06
N GLY A 83 7.56 16.67 7.67
CA GLY A 83 8.42 17.69 7.06
C GLY A 83 9.12 17.23 5.79
N ALA A 84 9.28 15.91 5.59
CA ALA A 84 10.11 15.34 4.54
C ALA A 84 9.33 14.79 3.34
N PHE A 85 8.10 14.32 3.53
CA PHE A 85 7.29 13.74 2.46
C PHE A 85 5.80 13.84 2.73
N THR A 86 5.00 13.70 1.68
CA THR A 86 3.55 13.48 1.73
C THR A 86 3.24 12.12 1.12
N VAL A 87 2.32 11.38 1.73
CA VAL A 87 1.90 10.06 1.26
C VAL A 87 0.39 10.01 1.05
N ARG A 88 -0.02 9.33 -0.01
CA ARG A 88 -1.41 8.89 -0.25
C ARG A 88 -1.38 7.41 -0.56
N ALA A 89 -2.27 6.65 0.05
CA ALA A 89 -2.38 5.22 -0.13
C ALA A 89 -3.85 4.85 -0.21
N ALA A 90 -4.18 3.95 -1.14
CA ALA A 90 -5.52 3.41 -1.27
C ALA A 90 -5.46 1.95 -1.72
N SER A 91 -6.39 1.14 -1.23
CA SER A 91 -6.64 -0.23 -1.68
C SER A 91 -8.14 -0.41 -1.84
N MET A 92 -8.58 -0.61 -3.08
CA MET A 92 -9.97 -0.72 -3.50
C MET A 92 -10.30 -2.16 -3.83
N ARG A 93 -11.44 -2.67 -3.34
CA ARG A 93 -12.00 -3.93 -3.84
C ARG A 93 -12.42 -3.77 -5.30
N GLY A 94 -11.94 -4.65 -6.15
CA GLY A 94 -12.21 -4.67 -7.58
C GLY A 94 -13.68 -4.88 -7.89
N HIS A 95 -14.09 -4.44 -9.09
CA HIS A 95 -15.45 -4.62 -9.55
C HIS A 95 -15.82 -6.11 -9.68
N LEU A 96 -14.88 -6.95 -10.13
CA LEU A 96 -15.06 -8.40 -10.22
C LEU A 96 -15.32 -9.00 -8.83
N HIS A 97 -14.52 -8.59 -7.85
CA HIS A 97 -14.63 -9.05 -6.46
C HIS A 97 -15.90 -8.58 -5.78
N ARG A 98 -16.33 -7.34 -6.02
CA ARG A 98 -17.64 -6.84 -5.55
C ARG A 98 -18.80 -7.59 -6.21
N HIS A 99 -18.69 -7.96 -7.49
CA HIS A 99 -19.72 -8.72 -8.19
C HIS A 99 -19.80 -10.18 -7.74
N ASN A 100 -18.66 -10.85 -7.54
CA ASN A 100 -18.63 -12.30 -7.26
C ASN A 100 -18.61 -12.67 -5.77
N GLY A 101 -18.49 -11.69 -4.86
CA GLY A 101 -18.46 -11.94 -3.41
C GLY A 101 -17.06 -12.22 -2.82
N ALA A 102 -15.98 -12.16 -3.59
CA ALA A 102 -14.61 -12.30 -3.08
C ALA A 102 -14.13 -11.03 -2.35
N PRO A 103 -13.35 -11.11 -1.25
CA PRO A 103 -13.26 -10.04 -0.25
C PRO A 103 -12.20 -8.95 -0.45
N ARG A 104 -11.89 -8.42 -1.63
CA ARG A 104 -10.55 -7.83 -1.87
C ARG A 104 -9.48 -8.90 -1.58
N GLN A 105 -8.30 -8.78 -2.14
CA GLN A 105 -7.18 -9.70 -2.01
C GLN A 105 -5.90 -8.90 -1.80
N ASP A 106 -5.86 -7.65 -2.27
CA ASP A 106 -4.80 -6.70 -1.96
C ASP A 106 -4.75 -6.21 -0.50
N ASP A 107 -3.54 -5.91 -0.03
CA ASP A 107 -3.33 -5.15 1.20
C ASP A 107 -2.14 -4.17 1.08
N LEU A 108 -2.13 -3.16 1.95
CA LEU A 108 -1.03 -2.18 2.03
C LEU A 108 -0.73 -1.76 3.45
N ALA A 109 0.50 -1.31 3.68
CA ALA A 109 0.87 -0.58 4.88
C ALA A 109 1.90 0.50 4.57
N ILE A 110 1.73 1.64 5.25
CA ILE A 110 2.70 2.74 5.28
C ILE A 110 3.09 2.99 6.73
N THR A 111 4.39 2.96 7.03
CA THR A 111 4.90 3.25 8.38
C THR A 111 6.04 4.26 8.30
N HIS A 112 6.30 4.97 9.40
CA HIS A 112 7.36 5.97 9.43
C HIS A 112 8.27 5.77 10.64
N ALA A 113 9.55 6.06 10.46
CA ALA A 113 10.52 6.08 11.54
C ALA A 113 11.12 7.49 11.66
N LEU A 114 10.95 8.10 12.84
CA LEU A 114 11.55 9.38 13.25
C LEU A 114 11.34 10.55 12.24
N GLY A 115 10.28 10.51 11.43
CA GLY A 115 9.92 11.54 10.46
C GLY A 115 10.80 11.63 9.20
N HIS A 116 11.90 10.88 9.15
CA HIS A 116 12.89 10.92 8.05
C HIS A 116 12.90 9.66 7.18
N ARG A 117 12.28 8.57 7.65
CA ARG A 117 12.11 7.35 6.87
C ARG A 117 10.64 6.98 6.74
N LEU A 118 10.25 6.61 5.54
CA LEU A 118 8.98 5.98 5.21
C LEU A 118 9.24 4.55 4.74
N ASN A 119 8.53 3.59 5.32
CA ASN A 119 8.50 2.21 4.85
C ASN A 119 7.14 1.94 4.20
N VAL A 120 7.16 1.20 3.10
CA VAL A 120 5.96 0.83 2.35
C VAL A 120 5.99 -0.67 2.07
N ALA A 121 4.85 -1.33 2.24
CA ALA A 121 4.60 -2.68 1.79
C ALA A 121 3.25 -2.72 1.08
N VAL A 122 3.22 -3.33 -0.10
CA VAL A 122 2.01 -3.56 -0.90
C VAL A 122 2.02 -5.00 -1.39
N ALA A 123 0.89 -5.68 -1.26
CA ALA A 123 0.73 -7.06 -1.67
C ALA A 123 -0.59 -7.26 -2.41
N ASP A 124 -0.57 -8.13 -3.41
CA ASP A 124 -1.73 -8.66 -4.13
C ASP A 124 -1.85 -10.16 -3.88
N GLY A 125 -3.01 -10.58 -3.41
CA GLY A 125 -3.31 -11.97 -3.16
C GLY A 125 -3.80 -12.68 -4.42
N VAL A 126 -2.99 -13.60 -4.96
CA VAL A 126 -3.29 -14.35 -6.20
C VAL A 126 -4.67 -15.02 -6.14
N SER A 127 -5.57 -14.70 -7.07
CA SER A 127 -6.98 -15.13 -7.02
C SER A 127 -7.21 -16.63 -7.04
N GLY A 128 -6.24 -17.41 -7.55
CA GLY A 128 -6.28 -18.87 -7.51
C GLY A 128 -6.19 -19.47 -6.09
N ALA A 129 -5.72 -18.70 -5.12
CA ALA A 129 -5.59 -19.10 -3.73
C ALA A 129 -6.79 -18.59 -2.91
N ALA A 130 -7.59 -19.52 -2.39
CA ALA A 130 -8.90 -19.20 -1.78
C ALA A 130 -8.82 -18.24 -0.56
N GLN A 131 -7.67 -18.17 0.10
CA GLN A 131 -7.43 -17.32 1.27
C GLN A 131 -6.30 -16.31 1.02
N SER A 132 -6.06 -15.93 -0.25
CA SER A 132 -4.97 -15.03 -0.65
C SER A 132 -5.02 -13.67 0.07
N HIS A 133 -6.21 -13.17 0.37
CA HIS A 133 -6.42 -11.97 1.20
C HIS A 133 -5.76 -12.04 2.58
N VAL A 134 -5.71 -13.23 3.20
CA VAL A 134 -4.98 -13.46 4.44
C VAL A 134 -3.47 -13.51 4.18
N GLY A 135 -3.06 -14.12 3.08
CA GLY A 135 -1.67 -14.11 2.61
C GLY A 135 -1.11 -12.70 2.46
N ALA A 136 -1.79 -11.85 1.69
CA ALA A 136 -1.41 -10.45 1.45
C ALA A 136 -1.31 -9.66 2.77
N THR A 137 -2.33 -9.77 3.64
CA THR A 137 -2.30 -9.10 4.95
C THR A 137 -1.14 -9.57 5.82
N THR A 138 -0.83 -10.87 5.78
CA THR A 138 0.29 -11.43 6.56
C THR A 138 1.63 -10.92 6.05
N ALA A 139 1.82 -10.95 4.74
CA ALA A 139 3.04 -10.47 4.08
C ALA A 139 3.28 -9.00 4.38
N VAL A 140 2.25 -8.15 4.20
CA VAL A 140 2.32 -6.70 4.44
C VAL A 140 2.65 -6.38 5.89
N ARG A 141 1.95 -7.01 6.85
CA ARG A 141 2.20 -6.79 8.28
C ARG A 141 3.60 -7.21 8.68
N TYR A 142 4.04 -8.39 8.25
CA TYR A 142 5.36 -8.88 8.57
C TYR A 142 6.46 -7.99 7.97
N ALA A 143 6.37 -7.69 6.68
CA ALA A 143 7.33 -6.85 5.97
C ALA A 143 7.44 -5.46 6.59
N SER A 144 6.31 -4.86 6.95
CA SER A 144 6.28 -3.54 7.59
C SER A 144 6.96 -3.53 8.96
N GLN A 145 6.75 -4.57 9.77
CA GLN A 145 7.42 -4.73 11.06
C GLN A 145 8.92 -4.94 10.86
N TRP A 146 9.32 -5.84 9.97
CA TRP A 146 10.72 -6.13 9.68
C TRP A 146 11.46 -4.87 9.20
N LEU A 147 10.85 -4.08 8.31
CA LEU A 147 11.44 -2.83 7.83
C LEU A 147 11.59 -1.79 8.93
N ALA A 148 10.66 -1.74 9.89
CA ALA A 148 10.75 -0.83 11.03
C ALA A 148 11.87 -1.23 11.99
N ASP A 149 12.05 -2.53 12.23
CA ASP A 149 12.95 -3.03 13.28
C ASP A 149 14.38 -3.31 12.77
N SER A 150 14.51 -3.75 11.53
CA SER A 150 15.74 -4.38 11.02
C SER A 150 16.37 -3.67 9.84
N ALA A 151 15.64 -2.85 9.08
CA ALA A 151 16.20 -2.21 7.89
C ALA A 151 17.24 -1.14 8.27
N PRO A 152 18.48 -1.19 7.75
CA PRO A 152 19.52 -0.24 8.11
C PRO A 152 19.18 1.19 7.66
N ALA A 153 19.54 2.16 8.51
CA ALA A 153 19.45 3.60 8.24
C ALA A 153 20.27 4.01 7.01
N GLY A 154 19.85 5.07 6.29
CA GLY A 154 20.62 5.63 5.18
C GLY A 154 20.75 4.70 3.96
N ASP A 155 21.89 4.73 3.29
CA ASP A 155 22.08 4.12 1.96
C ASP A 155 22.57 2.67 1.96
N SER A 156 22.85 2.10 3.15
CA SER A 156 23.31 0.71 3.28
C SER A 156 22.35 -0.27 2.60
N ASP A 157 22.91 -1.37 2.07
CA ASP A 157 22.07 -2.41 1.48
C ASP A 157 21.15 -3.04 2.52
N ILE A 158 19.93 -3.35 2.09
CA ILE A 158 18.94 -4.06 2.90
C ILE A 158 19.02 -5.52 2.51
N GLU A 159 19.05 -6.40 3.52
CA GLU A 159 19.03 -7.86 3.34
C GLU A 159 17.64 -8.34 2.88
N TRP A 160 17.26 -7.99 1.64
CA TRP A 160 15.93 -8.25 1.09
C TRP A 160 15.56 -9.73 1.10
N HIS A 161 16.51 -10.61 0.79
CA HIS A 161 16.28 -12.05 0.80
C HIS A 161 15.83 -12.53 2.18
N THR A 162 16.43 -11.99 3.24
CA THR A 162 16.03 -12.28 4.63
C THR A 162 14.60 -11.81 4.92
N LEU A 163 14.22 -10.60 4.48
CA LEU A 163 12.85 -10.10 4.61
C LEU A 163 11.86 -11.06 3.95
N PHE A 164 12.09 -11.45 2.68
CA PHE A 164 11.16 -12.31 1.95
C PHE A 164 11.12 -13.74 2.50
N GLN A 165 12.25 -14.29 2.97
CA GLN A 165 12.28 -15.59 3.67
C GLN A 165 11.40 -15.58 4.91
N TYR A 166 11.49 -14.52 5.73
CA TYR A 166 10.66 -14.43 6.91
C TYR A 166 9.20 -14.10 6.62
N ALA A 167 8.90 -13.33 5.58
CA ALA A 167 7.54 -13.13 5.12
C ALA A 167 6.92 -14.47 4.66
N ALA A 168 7.65 -15.28 3.90
CA ALA A 168 7.22 -16.62 3.52
C ALA A 168 7.01 -17.53 4.75
N TRP A 169 7.94 -17.51 5.71
CA TRP A 169 7.76 -18.23 6.97
C TRP A 169 6.49 -17.79 7.71
N ALA A 170 6.22 -16.49 7.81
CA ALA A 170 5.02 -15.98 8.46
C ALA A 170 3.73 -16.47 7.76
N LEU A 171 3.72 -16.53 6.42
CA LEU A 171 2.62 -17.10 5.65
C LEU A 171 2.39 -18.58 5.98
N ILE A 172 3.48 -19.35 6.07
CA ILE A 172 3.43 -20.78 6.43
C ILE A 172 2.85 -20.95 7.83
N GLU A 173 3.30 -20.17 8.81
CA GLU A 173 2.78 -20.19 10.18
C GLU A 173 1.29 -19.82 10.27
N GLN A 174 0.80 -18.95 9.40
CA GLN A 174 -0.63 -18.60 9.40
C GLN A 174 -1.54 -19.77 9.10
N THR A 175 -1.07 -20.84 8.48
CA THR A 175 -1.88 -22.04 8.24
C THR A 175 -2.38 -22.67 9.53
N VAL A 176 -1.65 -22.57 10.64
CA VAL A 176 -2.09 -23.03 11.97
C VAL A 176 -3.36 -22.29 12.40
N THR A 177 -3.34 -20.96 12.32
CA THR A 177 -4.46 -20.13 12.80
C THR A 177 -5.63 -20.15 11.82
N VAL A 178 -5.34 -20.02 10.52
CA VAL A 178 -6.35 -19.98 9.47
C VAL A 178 -7.00 -21.36 9.38
N LEU A 179 -6.24 -22.41 9.11
CA LEU A 179 -6.80 -23.73 8.81
C LEU A 179 -7.08 -24.58 10.06
N GLY A 180 -6.74 -24.10 11.25
CA GLY A 180 -6.93 -24.85 12.51
C GLY A 180 -6.04 -26.09 12.57
N LEU A 181 -4.87 -26.04 11.95
CA LEU A 181 -3.93 -27.15 11.89
C LEU A 181 -3.12 -27.25 13.18
N PRO A 182 -2.69 -28.47 13.58
CA PRO A 182 -1.82 -28.63 14.74
C PRO A 182 -0.41 -28.07 14.51
N GLU A 183 0.05 -28.04 13.26
CA GLU A 183 1.38 -27.58 12.84
C GLU A 183 1.27 -26.83 11.52
N ALA A 184 2.28 -25.99 11.23
CA ALA A 184 2.33 -25.21 10.01
C ALA A 184 2.59 -26.10 8.78
N ASP A 185 1.93 -25.80 7.66
CA ASP A 185 2.03 -26.58 6.42
C ASP A 185 2.38 -25.69 5.23
N ALA A 186 3.60 -25.86 4.72
CA ALA A 186 4.09 -25.08 3.59
C ALA A 186 3.35 -25.38 2.27
N GLY A 187 2.93 -26.63 2.07
CA GLY A 187 2.19 -27.02 0.86
C GLY A 187 0.79 -26.42 0.83
N LEU A 188 0.12 -26.35 1.98
CA LEU A 188 -1.18 -25.68 2.09
C LEU A 188 -1.05 -24.15 1.99
N ALA A 189 -0.02 -23.55 2.56
CA ALA A 189 0.26 -22.12 2.39
C ALA A 189 0.45 -21.77 0.91
N ASP A 190 1.19 -22.61 0.18
CA ASP A 190 1.46 -22.47 -1.26
C ASP A 190 0.25 -22.74 -2.17
N GLN A 191 -0.86 -23.23 -1.61
CA GLN A 191 -2.13 -23.42 -2.30
C GLN A 191 -3.17 -22.35 -1.93
N LEU A 192 -3.16 -21.88 -0.67
CA LEU A 192 -4.27 -21.13 -0.11
C LEU A 192 -3.94 -19.68 0.23
N LEU A 193 -2.66 -19.34 0.45
CA LEU A 193 -2.23 -18.03 0.96
C LEU A 193 -1.28 -17.29 0.00
N VAL A 194 -1.32 -17.62 -1.28
CA VAL A 194 -0.35 -17.10 -2.27
C VAL A 194 -0.53 -15.61 -2.47
N THR A 195 0.56 -14.85 -2.45
CA THR A 195 0.56 -13.39 -2.58
C THR A 195 1.85 -12.86 -3.21
N THR A 196 1.76 -11.75 -3.94
CA THR A 196 2.91 -10.91 -4.28
C THR A 196 3.33 -10.08 -3.06
N LEU A 197 4.48 -9.43 -3.15
CA LEU A 197 4.89 -8.40 -2.20
C LEU A 197 5.91 -7.46 -2.87
N VAL A 198 5.60 -6.17 -2.91
CA VAL A 198 6.54 -5.09 -3.23
C VAL A 198 6.76 -4.22 -1.98
N VAL A 199 8.03 -3.96 -1.65
CA VAL A 199 8.44 -3.23 -0.45
C VAL A 199 9.39 -2.08 -0.79
N GLY A 200 9.38 -1.05 0.05
CA GLY A 200 10.22 0.13 -0.13
C GLY A 200 10.64 0.74 1.20
N ALA A 201 11.93 1.06 1.31
CA ALA A 201 12.47 1.92 2.36
C ALA A 201 12.91 3.25 1.73
N CYS A 202 12.25 4.33 2.13
CA CYS A 202 12.38 5.66 1.55
C CYS A 202 12.96 6.63 2.59
N ASP A 203 14.20 7.04 2.38
CA ASP A 203 14.95 7.94 3.27
C ASP A 203 14.98 9.35 2.71
N ALA A 204 14.54 10.31 3.52
CA ALA A 204 14.66 11.72 3.19
C ALA A 204 16.11 12.19 3.29
N LEU A 205 16.57 12.89 2.27
CA LEU A 205 17.91 13.46 2.20
C LEU A 205 17.89 14.96 2.53
N ALA A 206 19.05 15.50 2.90
CA ALA A 206 19.20 16.90 3.29
C ALA A 206 18.96 17.88 2.13
N ASP A 207 19.05 17.43 0.88
CA ASP A 207 18.78 18.22 -0.32
C ASP A 207 17.29 18.26 -0.70
N GLY A 208 16.41 17.69 0.12
CA GLY A 208 14.97 17.61 -0.11
C GLY A 208 14.55 16.50 -1.10
N THR A 209 15.48 15.66 -1.54
CA THR A 209 15.16 14.44 -2.29
C THR A 209 14.86 13.26 -1.36
N VAL A 210 14.30 12.20 -1.91
CA VAL A 210 14.08 10.93 -1.20
C VAL A 210 14.85 9.83 -1.92
N SER A 211 15.70 9.11 -1.18
CA SER A 211 16.34 7.88 -1.67
C SER A 211 15.44 6.69 -1.37
N ALA A 212 14.98 6.00 -2.40
CA ALA A 212 14.13 4.84 -2.31
C ALA A 212 14.91 3.57 -2.66
N ARG A 213 14.88 2.59 -1.76
CA ARG A 213 15.39 1.23 -1.96
C ARG A 213 14.21 0.28 -1.99
N LEU A 214 14.04 -0.44 -3.10
CA LEU A 214 12.84 -1.21 -3.41
C LEU A 214 13.20 -2.67 -3.67
N ALA A 215 12.29 -3.58 -3.33
CA ALA A 215 12.39 -4.99 -3.67
C ALA A 215 11.01 -5.62 -3.89
N ALA A 216 10.94 -6.68 -4.70
CA ALA A 216 9.67 -7.30 -5.08
C ALA A 216 9.78 -8.82 -5.30
N VAL A 217 8.67 -9.51 -4.99
CA VAL A 217 8.35 -10.88 -5.41
C VAL A 217 6.93 -10.87 -6.00
N GLY A 218 6.74 -11.49 -7.16
CA GLY A 218 5.50 -11.39 -7.95
C GLY A 218 5.53 -10.23 -8.95
N ASP A 219 4.35 -9.79 -9.38
CA ASP A 219 4.15 -8.79 -10.44
C ASP A 219 3.64 -7.42 -9.96
N SER A 220 3.43 -7.25 -8.65
CA SER A 220 3.32 -5.90 -8.06
C SER A 220 4.59 -5.08 -8.32
N ALA A 221 4.43 -3.78 -8.49
CA ALA A 221 5.40 -2.95 -9.18
C ALA A 221 5.58 -1.56 -8.56
N ALA A 222 6.65 -0.90 -9.00
CA ALA A 222 6.95 0.48 -8.63
C ALA A 222 7.32 1.33 -9.85
N TRP A 223 6.91 2.60 -9.82
CA TRP A 223 7.15 3.56 -10.89
C TRP A 223 7.58 4.91 -10.32
N LEU A 224 8.37 5.65 -11.09
CA LEU A 224 8.62 7.07 -10.87
C LEU A 224 7.80 7.88 -11.88
N LEU A 225 6.88 8.72 -11.40
CA LEU A 225 6.26 9.76 -12.22
C LEU A 225 7.18 10.99 -12.22
N SER A 226 7.89 11.21 -13.33
CA SER A 226 8.82 12.33 -13.49
C SER A 226 8.62 13.00 -14.85
N GLY A 227 8.53 14.33 -14.88
CA GLY A 227 8.29 15.07 -16.12
C GLY A 227 7.01 14.64 -16.88
N GLY A 228 6.01 14.12 -16.15
CA GLY A 228 4.79 13.55 -16.74
C GLY A 228 4.95 12.15 -17.35
N GLN A 229 6.11 11.49 -17.21
CA GLN A 229 6.32 10.13 -17.69
C GLN A 229 6.30 9.15 -16.52
N PHE A 230 5.65 8.00 -16.70
CA PHE A 230 5.71 6.89 -15.76
C PHE A 230 6.91 6.00 -16.13
N ILE A 231 7.95 6.05 -15.31
CA ILE A 231 9.18 5.30 -15.53
C ILE A 231 9.11 4.05 -14.64
N PRO A 232 9.05 2.82 -15.19
CA PRO A 232 9.06 1.62 -14.38
C PRO A 232 10.40 1.48 -13.65
N LEU A 233 10.35 1.21 -12.34
CA LEU A 233 11.52 0.99 -11.50
C LEU A 233 11.72 -0.49 -11.18
N LEU A 234 10.63 -1.20 -10.91
CA LEU A 234 10.63 -2.58 -10.44
C LEU A 234 9.30 -3.26 -10.74
N GLY A 235 9.32 -4.58 -10.97
CA GLY A 235 8.12 -5.41 -11.09
C GLY A 235 7.37 -5.25 -12.41
N GLY A 236 6.11 -5.69 -12.41
CA GLY A 236 5.22 -5.70 -13.56
C GLY A 236 5.46 -6.88 -14.50
N LYS A 237 4.47 -7.17 -15.35
CA LYS A 237 4.58 -8.17 -16.41
C LYS A 237 5.54 -7.63 -17.49
N SER A 238 6.82 -7.99 -17.41
CA SER A 238 7.74 -7.72 -18.51
C SER A 238 7.24 -8.48 -19.73
N ALA A 239 7.01 -7.77 -20.84
CA ALA A 239 6.67 -8.39 -22.11
C ALA A 239 7.85 -9.30 -22.52
N SER A 240 7.74 -10.59 -22.25
CA SER A 240 8.75 -11.54 -22.68
C SER A 240 8.88 -11.45 -24.20
N ALA A 241 10.10 -11.36 -24.72
CA ALA A 241 10.39 -11.37 -26.15
C ALA A 241 9.93 -12.66 -26.87
N ALA A 242 9.36 -13.61 -26.13
CA ALA A 242 8.87 -14.89 -26.60
C ALA A 242 7.33 -14.97 -26.73
N GLY A 243 6.57 -13.89 -26.49
CA GLY A 243 5.14 -13.83 -26.81
C GLY A 243 4.25 -14.84 -26.06
N LEU A 244 4.76 -15.47 -25.02
CA LEU A 244 4.02 -16.36 -24.12
C LEU A 244 4.06 -15.71 -22.73
N SER A 245 2.97 -15.06 -22.38
CA SER A 245 2.68 -14.66 -20.99
C SER A 245 2.29 -15.92 -20.24
N SER A 246 3.14 -16.38 -19.32
CA SER A 246 2.70 -17.29 -18.28
C SER A 246 1.79 -16.48 -17.35
N SER A 247 0.54 -16.91 -17.16
CA SER A 247 -0.40 -16.31 -16.21
C SER A 247 -0.14 -16.77 -14.77
N ALA A 248 0.90 -17.58 -14.53
CA ALA A 248 1.27 -18.02 -13.20
C ALA A 248 2.15 -16.94 -12.53
N VAL A 249 1.63 -16.36 -11.46
CA VAL A 249 2.38 -15.43 -10.59
C VAL A 249 3.31 -16.24 -9.69
N ASP A 250 4.61 -15.99 -9.77
CA ASP A 250 5.59 -16.49 -8.80
C ASP A 250 5.53 -15.64 -7.52
N GLY A 251 4.59 -15.99 -6.64
CA GLY A 251 4.34 -15.32 -5.37
C GLY A 251 4.84 -16.09 -4.14
N LEU A 252 4.88 -15.40 -3.00
CA LEU A 252 5.10 -16.01 -1.69
C LEU A 252 4.00 -17.04 -1.39
N PRO A 253 4.31 -18.15 -0.67
CA PRO A 253 5.52 -18.39 0.11
C PRO A 253 6.74 -18.89 -0.68
N ARG A 254 6.66 -19.05 -2.01
CA ARG A 254 7.82 -19.41 -2.83
C ARG A 254 8.73 -18.19 -3.01
N VAL A 255 9.86 -18.19 -2.31
CA VAL A 255 10.87 -17.13 -2.40
C VAL A 255 11.84 -17.45 -3.55
N PRO A 256 12.02 -16.57 -4.54
CA PRO A 256 12.98 -16.79 -5.61
C PRO A 256 14.42 -16.72 -5.11
N ALA A 257 15.33 -17.40 -5.81
CA ALA A 257 16.75 -17.41 -5.46
C ALA A 257 17.37 -16.00 -5.54
N GLU A 258 16.94 -15.22 -6.52
CA GLU A 258 17.33 -13.82 -6.69
C GLU A 258 16.11 -12.92 -6.45
N ILE A 259 16.27 -11.91 -5.61
CA ILE A 259 15.24 -10.92 -5.35
C ILE A 259 15.40 -9.77 -6.33
N ALA A 260 14.33 -9.40 -7.02
CA ALA A 260 14.31 -8.22 -7.87
C ALA A 260 14.41 -6.97 -6.98
N THR A 261 15.38 -6.10 -7.25
CA THR A 261 15.62 -4.88 -6.47
C THR A 261 15.79 -3.66 -7.38
N ALA A 262 15.47 -2.49 -6.85
CA ALA A 262 15.70 -1.22 -7.54
C ALA A 262 16.08 -0.13 -6.55
N ARG A 263 16.77 0.90 -7.04
CA ARG A 263 17.09 2.12 -6.29
C ARG A 263 16.66 3.32 -7.12
N ALA A 264 16.09 4.33 -6.47
CA ALA A 264 15.65 5.55 -7.14
C ALA A 264 15.89 6.78 -6.25
N ILE A 265 16.21 7.91 -6.88
CA ILE A 265 16.19 9.23 -6.24
C ILE A 265 14.95 9.96 -6.72
N VAL A 266 14.04 10.26 -5.79
CA VAL A 266 12.79 10.98 -6.04
C VAL A 266 13.04 12.45 -5.76
N ARG A 267 12.98 13.30 -6.78
CA ARG A 267 13.24 14.74 -6.64
C ARG A 267 11.97 15.49 -6.28
N PRO A 268 12.07 16.71 -5.71
CA PRO A 268 10.93 17.61 -5.61
C PRO A 268 10.22 17.76 -6.96
N GLY A 269 8.92 17.45 -6.99
CA GLY A 269 8.10 17.44 -8.20
C GLY A 269 7.89 16.06 -8.83
N ASP A 270 8.72 15.07 -8.50
CA ASP A 270 8.49 13.68 -8.85
C ASP A 270 7.52 13.00 -7.86
N VAL A 271 6.97 11.86 -8.26
CA VAL A 271 6.15 10.99 -7.40
C VAL A 271 6.65 9.56 -7.50
N LEU A 272 7.00 8.95 -6.37
CA LEU A 272 7.22 7.51 -6.31
C LEU A 272 5.89 6.80 -6.11
N LEU A 273 5.62 5.81 -6.95
CA LEU A 273 4.42 4.99 -6.95
C LEU A 273 4.79 3.53 -6.67
N MET A 274 4.01 2.87 -5.83
CA MET A 274 4.11 1.43 -5.56
C MET A 274 2.70 0.84 -5.54
N GLY A 275 2.44 -0.22 -6.30
CA GLY A 275 1.09 -0.71 -6.47
C GLY A 275 1.00 -2.13 -7.01
N THR A 276 -0.23 -2.66 -7.03
CA THR A 276 -0.57 -3.99 -7.54
C THR A 276 -0.80 -3.98 -9.05
N ASP A 277 -0.91 -5.15 -9.67
CA ASP A 277 -1.11 -5.26 -11.12
C ASP A 277 -2.48 -4.69 -11.54
N GLY A 278 -3.49 -4.70 -10.67
CA GLY A 278 -4.77 -4.02 -10.92
C GLY A 278 -4.64 -2.51 -11.16
N PHE A 279 -3.53 -1.87 -10.76
CA PHE A 279 -3.14 -0.54 -11.24
C PHE A 279 -2.12 -0.61 -12.39
N GLY A 280 -1.11 -1.47 -12.29
CA GLY A 280 0.00 -1.55 -13.25
C GLY A 280 -0.40 -1.99 -14.65
N ASP A 281 -1.24 -3.01 -14.79
CA ASP A 281 -1.74 -3.53 -16.06
C ASP A 281 -2.55 -2.50 -16.85
N PRO A 282 -3.54 -1.79 -16.26
CA PRO A 282 -4.25 -0.74 -16.98
C PRO A 282 -3.42 0.53 -17.22
N LEU A 283 -2.39 0.78 -16.40
CA LEU A 283 -1.41 1.85 -16.64
C LEU A 283 -0.57 1.56 -17.89
N GLY A 284 -0.11 0.32 -18.07
CA GLY A 284 0.75 -0.09 -19.17
C GLY A 284 2.02 0.76 -19.28
N GLY A 285 2.29 1.32 -20.46
CA GLY A 285 3.39 2.28 -20.68
C GLY A 285 3.15 3.67 -20.11
N GLY A 286 1.97 3.94 -19.53
CA GLY A 286 1.59 5.24 -18.98
C GLY A 286 1.17 6.29 -20.03
N ASP A 287 1.11 5.94 -21.31
CA ASP A 287 0.70 6.79 -22.43
C ASP A 287 -0.79 6.66 -22.78
N GLY A 288 -1.49 5.72 -22.17
CA GLY A 288 -2.94 5.53 -22.31
C GLY A 288 -3.79 6.38 -21.36
N GLN A 289 -5.11 6.22 -21.47
CA GLN A 289 -6.10 7.02 -20.72
C GLN A 289 -5.98 6.90 -19.18
N VAL A 290 -5.52 5.76 -18.64
CA VAL A 290 -5.24 5.63 -17.20
C VAL A 290 -3.99 6.42 -16.82
N GLY A 291 -2.96 6.39 -17.67
CA GLY A 291 -1.79 7.25 -17.53
C GLY A 291 -2.17 8.73 -17.56
N ASP A 292 -3.07 9.16 -18.45
CA ASP A 292 -3.59 10.54 -18.49
C ASP A 292 -4.31 10.94 -17.21
N LEU A 293 -5.20 10.07 -16.71
CA LEU A 293 -5.91 10.27 -15.45
C LEU A 293 -4.93 10.49 -14.29
N PHE A 294 -4.00 9.55 -14.09
CA PHE A 294 -3.08 9.60 -12.96
C PHE A 294 -2.00 10.66 -13.11
N ARG A 295 -1.58 11.00 -14.33
CA ARG A 295 -0.71 12.15 -14.58
C ARG A 295 -1.39 13.45 -14.17
N GLY A 296 -2.65 13.67 -14.59
CA GLY A 296 -3.41 14.86 -14.20
C GLY A 296 -3.70 14.93 -12.70
N LEU A 297 -3.86 13.78 -12.06
CA LEU A 297 -4.10 13.67 -10.62
C LEU A 297 -2.87 13.98 -9.77
N LEU A 298 -1.69 13.48 -10.18
CA LEU A 298 -0.50 13.38 -9.34
C LEU A 298 0.63 14.37 -9.70
N ALA A 299 0.70 14.83 -10.94
CA ALA A 299 1.79 15.70 -11.39
C ALA A 299 1.59 17.13 -10.87
N GLY A 300 2.60 17.67 -10.16
CA GLY A 300 2.62 19.07 -9.70
C GLY A 300 1.63 19.41 -8.59
N ARG A 301 0.90 18.43 -8.04
CA ARG A 301 -0.02 18.61 -6.92
C ARG A 301 -0.14 17.35 -6.07
N VAL A 302 -0.65 17.49 -4.86
CA VAL A 302 -1.06 16.36 -4.01
C VAL A 302 -2.59 16.32 -3.95
N PRO A 303 -3.26 15.23 -4.39
CA PRO A 303 -4.70 15.10 -4.29
C PRO A 303 -5.18 14.94 -2.83
N SER A 304 -6.48 15.17 -2.59
CA SER A 304 -7.09 14.75 -1.33
C SER A 304 -7.16 13.22 -1.25
N LEU A 305 -7.32 12.65 -0.05
CA LEU A 305 -7.43 11.19 0.12
C LEU A 305 -8.64 10.61 -0.63
N VAL A 306 -9.77 11.29 -0.58
CA VAL A 306 -11.00 10.85 -1.27
C VAL A 306 -10.84 10.95 -2.78
N GLU A 307 -10.20 12.03 -3.27
CA GLU A 307 -9.91 12.19 -4.70
C GLU A 307 -8.96 11.10 -5.21
N PHE A 308 -7.93 10.75 -4.44
CA PHE A 308 -7.00 9.67 -4.77
C PHE A 308 -7.69 8.31 -4.83
N GLY A 309 -8.51 7.99 -3.81
CA GLY A 309 -9.28 6.75 -3.77
C GLY A 309 -10.30 6.63 -4.91
N HIS A 310 -11.05 7.70 -5.19
CA HIS A 310 -12.03 7.71 -6.27
C HIS A 310 -11.39 7.55 -7.65
N ALA A 311 -10.23 8.16 -7.88
CA ALA A 311 -9.48 7.94 -9.10
C ALA A 311 -8.99 6.50 -9.25
N LEU A 312 -8.61 5.85 -8.15
CA LEU A 312 -8.21 4.44 -8.13
C LEU A 312 -9.41 3.47 -8.30
N ASP A 313 -10.62 3.89 -7.94
CA ASP A 313 -11.86 3.13 -8.14
C ASP A 313 -12.42 3.19 -9.58
N PHE A 314 -11.63 3.62 -10.57
CA PHE A 314 -12.11 3.80 -11.94
C PHE A 314 -12.79 2.53 -12.52
N SER A 315 -13.71 2.72 -13.46
CA SER A 315 -14.34 1.63 -14.21
C SER A 315 -13.73 1.51 -15.60
N ARG A 316 -13.25 0.32 -15.93
CA ARG A 316 -12.64 0.01 -17.22
C ARG A 316 -12.79 -1.49 -17.50
N GLU A 317 -13.41 -1.82 -18.62
CA GLU A 317 -13.67 -3.18 -19.07
C GLU A 317 -12.38 -4.01 -19.02
N THR A 318 -12.48 -5.24 -18.52
CA THR A 318 -11.39 -6.23 -18.35
C THR A 318 -10.37 -5.92 -17.25
N PHE A 319 -10.36 -4.72 -16.68
CA PHE A 319 -9.47 -4.34 -15.57
C PHE A 319 -10.27 -4.20 -14.29
N ASP A 320 -10.91 -5.28 -13.87
CA ASP A 320 -11.91 -5.30 -12.79
C ASP A 320 -11.36 -5.84 -11.46
N ASP A 321 -10.03 -6.04 -11.38
CA ASP A 321 -9.34 -6.53 -10.20
C ASP A 321 -9.26 -5.49 -9.08
N ASP A 322 -8.84 -5.93 -7.90
CA ASP A 322 -8.47 -5.03 -6.80
C ASP A 322 -7.38 -4.06 -7.24
N ARG A 323 -7.42 -2.85 -6.69
CA ARG A 323 -6.46 -1.81 -7.08
C ARG A 323 -5.86 -1.19 -5.85
N THR A 324 -4.54 -1.29 -5.76
CA THR A 324 -3.79 -0.76 -4.64
C THR A 324 -2.64 0.09 -5.13
N LEU A 325 -2.53 1.29 -4.57
CA LEU A 325 -1.50 2.26 -4.94
C LEU A 325 -1.09 3.10 -3.74
N VAL A 326 0.22 3.23 -3.56
CA VAL A 326 0.87 4.18 -2.64
C VAL A 326 1.64 5.19 -3.47
N ALA A 327 1.42 6.47 -3.21
CA ALA A 327 2.07 7.60 -3.86
C ALA A 327 2.81 8.46 -2.84
N ILE A 328 4.07 8.77 -3.13
CA ILE A 328 4.99 9.47 -2.23
C ILE A 328 5.59 10.68 -2.94
N TRP A 329 5.39 11.85 -2.34
CA TRP A 329 5.97 13.12 -2.80
C TRP A 329 7.03 13.59 -1.82
N PRO A 330 8.28 13.87 -2.25
CA PRO A 330 9.24 14.62 -1.45
C PRO A 330 8.67 16.00 -1.10
N ARG A 331 8.90 16.44 0.14
CA ARG A 331 8.59 17.81 0.55
C ARG A 331 9.89 18.58 0.69
N PRO A 332 9.95 19.83 0.20
CA PRO A 332 11.03 20.73 0.57
C PRO A 332 11.06 20.88 2.10
N GLN A 333 12.24 20.76 2.71
CA GLN A 333 12.40 21.15 4.11
C GLN A 333 12.04 22.63 4.22
N GLN A 334 11.06 22.95 5.09
CA GLN A 334 10.73 24.32 5.47
C GLN A 334 11.68 24.81 6.54
#